data_AF-A0A2V6V7P4-F1
#
_entry.id   AF-A0A2V6V7P4-F1
#
_cell.length_a   1.000
_cell.length_b   1.000
_cell.length_c   1.000
_cell.angle_alpha   90.00
_cell.angle_beta   90.00
_cell.angle_gamma   90.00
#
_symmetry.space_group_name_H-M   'P 1'
#
loop_
_entity.id
_entity.type
_entity.pdbx_description
1 polymer ?
#
loop_
_entity_poly.entity_id
_entity_poly.type
_entity_poly.pdbx_seq_one_letter_code
_entity_poly.pdbx_strand_id
1 'polypeptide(L)'
;PLDGFGFVVPRAEHRDLLACTFSSVKYPGRAPERHVLIRCFVGGALNAAALERSDDEIVERVRRELGEALGITAAPMLTRVARHPASMPQYAVGHLTTVETIERRLAAIPGLLLAGGGYRGVGIADCVRSGEAAADAAFARR
;
A
#
# COMPACT_ATOMS: atom_id res chain seq x y z
N PRO A 1 -5.83 -20.64 -14.28
CA PRO A 1 -6.37 -19.55 -13.41
C PRO A 1 -5.37 -18.40 -13.14
N LEU A 2 -4.06 -18.64 -13.16
CA LEU A 2 -3.05 -17.60 -12.87
C LEU A 2 -2.41 -17.01 -14.14
N ASP A 3 -3.24 -16.63 -15.10
CA ASP A 3 -2.81 -15.95 -16.33
C ASP A 3 -3.07 -14.44 -16.20
N GLY A 4 -2.14 -13.74 -15.55
CA GLY A 4 -2.25 -12.32 -15.23
C GLY A 4 -1.41 -11.91 -14.03
N PHE A 5 -1.49 -10.64 -13.62
CA PHE A 5 -0.75 -10.13 -12.45
C PHE A 5 -1.53 -10.17 -11.14
N GLY A 6 -2.81 -10.53 -11.20
CA GLY A 6 -3.73 -10.50 -10.07
C GLY A 6 -5.08 -9.92 -10.42
N PHE A 7 -5.83 -9.51 -9.40
CA PHE A 7 -7.13 -8.87 -9.54
C PHE A 7 -7.38 -7.86 -8.41
N VAL A 8 -8.33 -6.96 -8.63
CA VAL A 8 -8.86 -6.03 -7.62
C VAL A 8 -10.30 -6.39 -7.32
N VAL A 9 -10.74 -6.13 -6.10
CA VAL A 9 -12.09 -6.44 -5.64
C VAL A 9 -12.83 -5.12 -5.41
N PRO A 10 -13.86 -4.82 -6.23
CA PRO A 10 -14.69 -3.65 -6.02
C PRO A 10 -15.38 -3.68 -4.66
N ARG A 11 -15.61 -2.51 -4.06
CA ARG A 11 -16.28 -2.40 -2.76
C ARG A 11 -17.68 -3.03 -2.74
N ALA A 12 -18.36 -3.01 -3.89
CA ALA A 12 -19.69 -3.58 -4.10
C ALA A 12 -19.74 -5.11 -3.92
N GLU A 13 -18.59 -5.80 -3.97
CA GLU A 13 -18.52 -7.25 -3.72
C GLU A 13 -18.59 -7.61 -2.24
N HIS A 14 -18.59 -6.62 -1.34
CA HIS A 14 -18.68 -6.80 0.11
C HIS A 14 -17.64 -7.79 0.70
N ARG A 15 -16.43 -7.78 0.15
CA ARG A 15 -15.31 -8.65 0.55
C ARG A 15 -14.33 -7.97 1.49
N ASP A 16 -13.59 -8.78 2.25
CA ASP A 16 -12.47 -8.32 3.07
C ASP A 16 -11.22 -8.04 2.22
N LEU A 17 -11.00 -8.84 1.17
CA LEU A 17 -9.93 -8.67 0.20
C LEU A 17 -10.18 -7.43 -0.66
N LEU A 18 -9.18 -6.54 -0.75
CA LEU A 18 -9.17 -5.39 -1.65
C LEU A 18 -8.56 -5.73 -3.01
N ALA A 19 -7.50 -6.53 -2.98
CA ALA A 19 -6.75 -6.91 -4.15
C ALA A 19 -5.90 -8.13 -3.85
N CYS A 20 -5.55 -8.84 -4.91
CA CYS A 20 -4.66 -9.98 -4.89
C CYS A 20 -3.67 -9.83 -6.04
N THR A 21 -2.39 -10.05 -5.79
CA THR A 21 -1.36 -10.06 -6.84
C THR A 21 -0.60 -11.38 -6.84
N PHE A 22 -0.41 -11.93 -8.05
CA PHE A 22 0.33 -13.15 -8.31
C PHE A 22 1.81 -12.79 -8.37
N SER A 23 2.42 -12.64 -7.20
CA SER A 23 3.75 -12.03 -7.03
C SER A 23 4.84 -12.79 -7.80
N SER A 24 4.80 -14.11 -7.80
CA SER A 24 5.77 -14.93 -8.55
C SER A 24 5.52 -15.00 -10.05
N VAL A 25 4.30 -14.69 -10.51
CA VAL A 25 3.98 -14.55 -11.94
C VAL A 25 4.48 -13.20 -12.45
N LYS A 26 4.23 -12.13 -11.69
CA LYS A 26 4.69 -10.78 -12.02
C LYS A 26 6.20 -10.62 -11.93
N TYR A 27 6.84 -11.29 -10.96
CA TYR A 27 8.28 -11.21 -10.71
C TYR A 27 8.88 -12.62 -10.59
N PRO A 28 9.48 -13.15 -11.68
CA PRO A 28 10.14 -14.45 -11.66
C PRO A 28 11.18 -14.56 -10.53
N GLY A 29 11.30 -15.75 -9.93
CA GLY A 29 12.23 -16.00 -8.82
C GLY A 29 11.71 -15.64 -7.42
N ARG A 30 10.46 -15.17 -7.29
CA ARG A 30 9.83 -14.89 -5.98
C ARG A 30 9.17 -16.10 -5.31
N ALA A 31 9.14 -17.25 -5.97
CA ALA A 31 8.74 -18.53 -5.40
C ALA A 31 9.64 -19.66 -5.95
N PRO A 32 9.83 -20.76 -5.20
CA PRO A 32 10.47 -21.96 -5.73
C PRO A 32 9.71 -22.52 -6.94
N GLU A 33 10.37 -23.38 -7.71
CA GLU A 33 9.71 -24.11 -8.79
C GLU A 33 8.48 -24.86 -8.29
N ARG A 34 7.44 -24.94 -9.14
CA ARG A 34 6.14 -25.57 -8.84
C ARG A 34 5.36 -24.93 -7.69
N HIS A 35 5.78 -23.77 -7.20
CA HIS A 35 5.06 -22.99 -6.19
C HIS A 35 4.64 -21.63 -6.76
N VAL A 36 3.63 -21.03 -6.14
CA VAL A 36 3.16 -19.69 -6.45
C VAL A 36 3.12 -18.86 -5.17
N LEU A 37 3.65 -17.65 -5.23
CA LEU A 37 3.49 -16.66 -4.17
C LEU A 37 2.36 -15.70 -4.53
N ILE A 38 1.32 -15.70 -3.71
CA ILE A 38 0.18 -14.79 -3.82
C ILE A 38 0.24 -13.77 -2.68
N ARG A 39 0.08 -12.49 -3.01
CA ARG A 39 0.01 -11.41 -2.01
C ARG A 39 -1.38 -10.80 -2.02
N CYS A 40 -2.01 -10.78 -0.86
CA CYS A 40 -3.35 -10.25 -0.66
C CYS A 40 -3.29 -8.93 0.12
N PHE A 41 -4.20 -8.02 -0.20
CA PHE A 41 -4.36 -6.73 0.48
C PHE A 41 -5.72 -6.69 1.17
N VAL A 42 -5.75 -6.31 2.44
CA VAL A 42 -6.94 -6.27 3.28
C VAL A 42 -6.99 -4.91 3.99
N GLY A 43 -8.20 -4.40 4.23
CA GLY A 43 -8.43 -3.19 5.02
C GLY A 43 -8.58 -1.92 4.18
N GLY A 44 -7.63 -0.98 4.31
CA GLY A 44 -7.69 0.32 3.66
C GLY A 44 -8.67 1.31 4.31
N ALA A 45 -8.81 2.50 3.71
CA ALA A 45 -9.60 3.60 4.29
C ALA A 45 -11.08 3.25 4.52
N LEU A 46 -11.62 2.29 3.76
CA LEU A 46 -13.02 1.86 3.85
C LEU A 46 -13.25 0.66 4.78
N ASN A 47 -12.19 0.11 5.38
CA ASN A 47 -12.28 -1.03 6.30
C ASN A 47 -11.09 -1.06 7.28
N ALA A 48 -10.87 0.04 8.01
CA ALA A 48 -9.73 0.17 8.93
C ALA A 48 -9.76 -0.87 10.07
N ALA A 49 -10.96 -1.23 10.55
CA ALA A 49 -11.17 -2.22 11.61
C ALA A 49 -10.66 -3.63 11.25
N ALA A 50 -10.42 -3.92 9.96
CA ALA A 50 -9.81 -5.19 9.56
C ALA A 50 -8.41 -5.40 10.18
N LEU A 51 -7.71 -4.33 10.54
CA LEU A 51 -6.40 -4.40 11.20
C LEU A 51 -6.47 -4.95 12.63
N GLU A 52 -7.63 -4.89 13.28
CA GLU A 52 -7.86 -5.32 14.67
C GLU A 52 -8.06 -6.84 14.78
N ARG A 53 -8.34 -7.52 13.66
CA ARG A 53 -8.53 -8.97 13.61
C ARG A 53 -7.23 -9.71 13.86
N SER A 54 -7.33 -10.93 14.38
CA SER A 54 -6.17 -11.80 14.54
C SER A 54 -5.59 -12.22 13.18
N ASP A 55 -4.34 -12.68 13.16
CA ASP A 55 -3.72 -13.19 11.94
C ASP A 55 -4.51 -14.36 11.36
N ASP A 56 -4.92 -15.30 12.21
CA ASP A 56 -5.69 -16.48 11.80
C ASP A 56 -7.04 -16.10 11.19
N GLU A 57 -7.75 -15.13 11.78
CA GLU A 57 -9.01 -14.63 11.21
C GLU A 57 -8.82 -13.98 9.85
N ILE A 58 -7.76 -13.18 9.67
CA ILE A 58 -7.43 -12.56 8.37
C ILE A 58 -7.13 -13.66 7.35
N VAL A 59 -6.32 -14.64 7.72
CA VAL A 59 -5.90 -15.74 6.84
C VAL A 59 -7.10 -16.59 6.41
N GLU A 60 -7.95 -17.00 7.34
CA GLU A 60 -9.16 -17.77 7.04
C GLU A 60 -10.10 -17.03 6.07
N ARG A 61 -10.31 -15.72 6.30
CA ARG A 61 -11.15 -14.89 5.43
C ARG A 61 -10.56 -14.76 4.02
N VAL A 62 -9.27 -14.46 3.92
CA VAL A 62 -8.56 -14.37 2.64
C VAL A 62 -8.59 -15.70 1.90
N ARG A 63 -8.37 -16.82 2.59
CA ARG A 63 -8.40 -18.16 1.98
C ARG A 63 -9.78 -18.49 1.42
N ARG A 64 -10.84 -18.21 2.16
CA ARG A 64 -12.21 -18.39 1.67
C ARG A 64 -12.44 -17.59 0.39
N GLU A 65 -12.09 -16.31 0.39
CA GLU A 65 -12.31 -15.43 -0.78
C GLU A 65 -11.43 -15.79 -1.98
N LEU A 66 -10.20 -16.29 -1.76
CA LEU A 66 -9.37 -16.87 -2.83
C LEU A 66 -9.95 -18.19 -3.37
N GLY A 67 -10.57 -19.00 -2.52
CA GLY A 67 -11.29 -20.19 -2.93
C GLY A 67 -12.47 -19.85 -3.85
N GLU A 68 -13.24 -18.83 -3.50
CA GLU A 68 -14.36 -18.35 -4.31
C GLU A 68 -13.91 -17.70 -5.62
N ALA A 69 -12.86 -16.88 -5.59
CA ALA A 69 -12.40 -16.13 -6.77
C ALA A 69 -11.55 -16.96 -7.75
N LEU A 70 -10.71 -17.88 -7.24
CA LEU A 70 -9.71 -18.60 -8.03
C LEU A 70 -9.83 -20.13 -7.95
N GLY A 71 -10.75 -20.66 -7.15
CA GLY A 71 -10.87 -22.11 -6.92
C GLY A 71 -9.74 -22.70 -6.06
N ILE A 72 -8.99 -21.88 -5.32
CA ILE A 72 -7.87 -22.36 -4.51
C ILE A 72 -8.40 -22.94 -3.19
N THR A 73 -8.37 -24.27 -3.07
CA THR A 73 -8.82 -25.00 -1.88
C THR A 73 -7.67 -25.57 -1.04
N ALA A 74 -6.47 -25.67 -1.61
CA ALA A 74 -5.29 -26.19 -0.92
C ALA A 74 -4.87 -25.35 0.29
N ALA A 75 -4.24 -25.99 1.27
CA ALA A 75 -3.59 -25.30 2.38
C ALA A 75 -2.32 -24.58 1.91
N PRO A 76 -2.08 -23.31 2.34
CA PRO A 76 -0.85 -22.62 2.03
C PRO A 76 0.31 -23.29 2.76
N MET A 77 1.42 -23.47 2.07
CA MET A 77 2.66 -23.97 2.66
C MET A 77 3.39 -22.90 3.47
N LEU A 78 3.08 -21.63 3.21
CA LEU A 78 3.63 -20.47 3.90
C LEU A 78 2.54 -19.39 3.99
N THR A 79 2.40 -18.83 5.18
CA THR A 79 1.55 -17.67 5.44
C THR A 79 2.36 -16.61 6.17
N ARG A 80 2.24 -15.35 5.75
CA ARG A 80 2.83 -14.19 6.43
C ARG A 80 1.84 -13.04 6.41
N VAL A 81 1.51 -12.53 7.59
CA VAL A 81 0.70 -11.34 7.77
C VAL A 81 1.60 -10.19 8.20
N ALA A 82 1.44 -9.03 7.57
CA ALA A 82 2.12 -7.80 7.93
C ALA A 82 1.08 -6.67 8.01
N ARG A 83 1.10 -5.90 9.11
CA ARG A 83 0.20 -4.76 9.33
C ARG A 83 0.96 -3.46 9.11
N HIS A 84 0.29 -2.50 8.49
CA HIS A 84 0.86 -1.18 8.19
C HIS A 84 -0.11 -0.07 8.67
N PRO A 85 -0.27 0.13 10.00
CA PRO A 85 -1.16 1.14 10.54
C PRO A 85 -0.71 2.56 10.11
N ALA A 86 -1.66 3.41 9.74
CA ALA A 86 -1.42 4.80 9.34
C ALA A 86 -0.31 5.00 8.27
N SER A 87 -0.10 4.01 7.40
CA SER A 87 1.02 3.99 6.43
C SER A 87 0.71 4.61 5.07
N MET A 88 -0.58 4.81 4.75
CA MET A 88 -1.04 5.26 3.43
C MET A 88 -1.74 6.61 3.54
N PRO A 89 -1.05 7.74 3.24
CA PRO A 89 -1.66 9.06 3.22
C PRO A 89 -2.90 9.09 2.31
N GLN A 90 -3.98 9.70 2.80
CA GLN A 90 -5.22 9.88 2.05
C GLN A 90 -5.36 11.36 1.67
N TYR A 91 -5.26 11.66 0.38
CA TYR A 91 -5.41 13.04 -0.11
C TYR A 91 -6.90 13.33 -0.35
N ALA A 92 -7.59 13.78 0.69
CA ALA A 92 -8.98 14.19 0.61
C ALA A 92 -9.15 15.50 -0.19
N VAL A 93 -10.39 15.83 -0.55
CA VAL A 93 -10.71 17.15 -1.12
C VAL A 93 -10.21 18.24 -0.16
N GLY A 94 -9.46 19.20 -0.71
CA GLY A 94 -8.81 20.26 0.07
C GLY A 94 -7.34 20.00 0.42
N HIS A 95 -6.80 18.80 0.16
CA HIS A 95 -5.41 18.44 0.47
C HIS A 95 -4.38 19.43 -0.08
N LEU A 96 -4.54 19.87 -1.33
CA LEU A 96 -3.62 20.84 -1.94
C LEU A 96 -3.60 22.18 -1.19
N THR A 97 -4.76 22.69 -0.77
CA THR A 97 -4.86 23.91 0.03
C THR A 97 -4.21 23.75 1.40
N THR A 98 -4.32 22.56 2.01
CA THR A 98 -3.62 22.22 3.24
C THR A 98 -2.10 22.25 3.02
N VAL A 99 -1.60 21.61 1.96
CA VAL A 99 -0.17 21.59 1.62
C VAL A 99 0.36 23.00 1.33
N GLU A 100 -0.34 23.80 0.55
CA GLU A 100 0.03 25.21 0.27
C GLU A 100 0.09 26.06 1.55
N THR A 101 -0.84 25.81 2.48
CA THR A 101 -0.83 26.49 3.79
C THR A 101 0.37 26.08 4.64
N ILE A 102 0.75 24.80 4.60
CA ILE A 102 1.96 24.29 5.27
C ILE A 102 3.20 24.97 4.65
N GLU A 103 3.33 24.96 3.33
CA GLU A 103 4.47 25.56 2.61
C GLU A 103 4.59 27.06 2.86
N ARG A 104 3.48 27.80 2.87
CA ARG A 104 3.46 29.22 3.21
C ARG A 104 3.95 29.48 4.64
N ARG A 105 3.57 28.63 5.60
CA ARG A 105 4.03 28.76 6.99
C ARG A 105 5.50 28.39 7.15
N LEU A 106 5.99 27.40 6.40
CA LEU A 106 7.40 27.01 6.40
C LEU A 106 8.32 28.13 5.90
N ALA A 107 7.87 28.98 4.99
CA ALA A 107 8.66 30.12 4.52
C ALA A 107 9.11 31.07 5.67
N ALA A 108 8.36 31.10 6.77
CA ALA A 108 8.70 31.87 7.97
C ALA A 108 9.71 31.18 8.91
N ILE A 109 10.14 29.94 8.60
CA ILE A 109 11.03 29.13 9.43
C ILE A 109 12.31 28.79 8.62
N PRO A 110 13.35 29.63 8.68
CA PRO A 110 14.60 29.38 7.97
C PRO A 110 15.24 28.04 8.37
N GLY A 111 15.62 27.24 7.38
CA GLY A 111 16.33 25.97 7.58
C GLY A 111 15.40 24.75 7.78
N LEU A 112 14.09 24.96 7.92
CA LEU A 112 13.12 23.87 7.98
C LEU A 112 12.58 23.56 6.57
N LEU A 113 12.72 22.29 6.16
CA LEU A 113 12.28 21.77 4.86
C LEU A 113 11.50 20.48 5.10
N LEU A 114 10.45 20.25 4.32
CA LEU A 114 9.63 19.04 4.40
C LEU A 114 9.73 18.24 3.10
N ALA A 115 9.74 16.91 3.23
CA ALA A 115 9.74 15.98 2.11
C ALA A 115 8.96 14.71 2.44
N GLY A 116 8.41 14.06 1.40
CA GLY A 116 7.84 12.73 1.48
C GLY A 116 6.36 12.61 1.11
N GLY A 117 5.81 11.42 1.37
CA GLY A 117 4.51 10.97 0.87
C GLY A 117 3.28 11.72 1.40
N GLY A 118 3.44 12.57 2.42
CA GLY A 118 2.35 13.35 3.00
C GLY A 118 1.98 14.62 2.22
N TYR A 119 2.78 15.01 1.22
CA TYR A 119 2.65 16.32 0.58
C TYR A 119 2.13 16.21 -0.86
N ARG A 120 3.01 16.11 -1.85
CA ARG A 120 2.65 16.26 -3.27
C ARG A 120 2.67 14.97 -4.09
N GLY A 121 2.79 13.81 -3.44
CA GLY A 121 2.74 12.50 -4.10
C GLY A 121 3.16 11.39 -3.15
N VAL A 122 2.44 10.26 -3.18
CA VAL A 122 2.67 9.11 -2.30
C VAL A 122 3.64 8.08 -2.90
N GLY A 123 3.89 8.15 -4.22
CA GLY A 123 4.70 7.16 -4.92
C GLY A 123 6.17 7.24 -4.51
N ILE A 124 6.88 6.12 -4.62
CA ILE A 124 8.32 6.06 -4.30
C ILE A 124 9.09 7.13 -5.08
N ALA A 125 8.83 7.27 -6.38
CA ALA A 125 9.49 8.26 -7.21
C ALA A 125 9.15 9.71 -6.79
N ASP A 126 7.93 9.96 -6.32
CA ASP A 126 7.52 11.29 -5.81
C ASP A 126 8.26 11.62 -4.51
N CYS A 127 8.33 10.65 -3.60
CA CYS A 127 9.07 10.78 -2.33
C CYS A 127 10.56 11.01 -2.57
N VAL A 128 11.18 10.28 -3.51
CA VAL A 128 12.60 10.47 -3.88
C VAL A 128 12.82 11.89 -4.41
N ARG A 129 12.05 12.31 -5.42
CA ARG A 129 12.17 13.67 -5.97
C ARG A 129 11.95 14.75 -4.91
N SER A 130 10.97 14.55 -4.02
CA SER A 130 10.71 15.46 -2.91
C SER A 130 11.89 15.54 -1.94
N GLY A 131 12.56 14.42 -1.66
CA GLY A 131 13.76 14.37 -0.83
C GLY A 131 14.96 15.05 -1.48
N GLU A 132 15.19 14.79 -2.77
CA GLU A 132 16.25 15.43 -3.56
C GLU A 132 16.07 16.95 -3.60
N ALA A 133 14.87 17.43 -3.91
CA ALA A 133 14.57 18.87 -3.93
C ALA A 133 14.77 19.53 -2.55
N ALA A 134 14.42 18.85 -1.46
CA ALA A 134 14.68 19.34 -0.12
C ALA A 134 16.19 19.39 0.20
N ALA A 135 16.96 18.39 -0.22
CA ALA A 135 18.41 18.38 -0.04
C ALA A 135 19.07 19.53 -0.81
N ASP A 136 18.72 19.73 -2.09
CA ASP A 136 19.25 20.81 -2.92
C ASP A 136 18.94 22.19 -2.32
N ALA A 137 17.70 22.39 -1.85
CA ALA A 137 17.30 23.63 -1.18
C ALA A 137 18.05 23.87 0.14
N ALA A 138 18.42 22.80 0.86
CA ALA A 138 19.24 22.91 2.07
C ALA A 138 20.67 23.34 1.75
N PHE A 139 21.27 22.83 0.67
CA PHE A 139 22.63 23.18 0.25
C PHE A 139 22.71 24.57 -0.37
N ALA A 140 21.71 25.00 -1.14
CA ALA A 140 21.67 26.33 -1.75
C ALA A 140 21.57 27.49 -0.73
N ARG A 141 21.26 27.18 0.54
CA ARG A 141 21.20 28.15 1.64
C ARG A 141 22.52 28.28 2.42
N ARG A 142 23.53 27.49 2.07
CA ARG A 142 24.91 27.66 2.56
C ARG A 142 25.62 28.74 1.75
#